data_AF-W1I7Q4-F1
#
_entry.id   AF-W1I7Q4-F1
#
_cell.length_a   1.000
_cell.length_b   1.000
_cell.length_c   1.000
_cell.angle_alpha   90.00
_cell.angle_beta   90.00
_cell.angle_gamma   90.00
#
_symmetry.space_group_name_H-M   'P 1'
#
loop_
_entity.id
_entity.type
_entity.pdbx_description
1 polymer ?
#
loop_
_entity_poly.entity_id
_entity_poly.type
_entity_poly.pdbx_seq_one_letter_code
_entity_poly.pdbx_strand_id
1 'polypeptide(L)' 'MTRIEQMIQYCEAENIYWFSDLADYCMEHRKDWLETLATDHGGHFMGLYLASKARKAGLLTDEQYAVWVEDD' A
#
# COMPACT_ATOMS: atom_id res chain seq x y z
N MET A 1 0.33 -9.47 15.56
CA MET A 1 0.58 -8.57 14.44
C MET A 1 0.06 -9.23 13.17
N THR A 2 -0.93 -8.65 12.52
CA THR A 2 -1.50 -9.14 11.25
C THR A 2 -0.51 -8.92 10.10
N ARG A 3 -0.70 -9.59 8.96
CA ARG A 3 0.13 -9.37 7.76
C ARG A 3 0.04 -7.91 7.28
N ILE A 4 -1.15 -7.31 7.35
CA ILE A 4 -1.37 -5.89 7.03
C ILE A 4 -0.57 -4.98 7.96
N GLU A 5 -0.60 -5.22 9.28
CA GLU A 5 0.19 -4.42 10.24
C GLU A 5 1.70 -4.53 9.98
N GLN A 6 2.19 -5.72 9.60
CA GLN A 6 3.59 -5.90 9.23
C GLN A 6 3.95 -5.13 7.94
N MET A 7 3.08 -5.17 6.93
CA MET A 7 3.27 -4.42 5.68
C MET A 7 3.30 -2.91 5.94
N ILE A 8 2.40 -2.39 6.78
CA ILE A 8 2.40 -0.97 7.20
C ILE A 8 3.74 -0.62 7.85
N GLN A 9 4.20 -1.39 8.83
CA GLN A 9 5.46 -1.12 9.52
C GLN A 9 6.65 -1.11 8.56
N TYR A 10 6.67 -2.05 7.62
CA TYR A 10 7.69 -2.09 6.57
C TYR A 10 7.63 -0.85 5.67
N CYS A 11 6.43 -0.45 5.21
CA CYS A 11 6.27 0.74 4.38
C CYS A 11 6.69 2.03 5.11
N GLU A 12 6.45 2.13 6.41
CA GLU A 12 6.93 3.24 7.23
C GLU A 12 8.45 3.22 7.38
N ALA A 13 9.04 2.07 7.65
CA ALA A 13 10.48 1.93 7.86
C ALA A 13 11.29 2.22 6.59
N GLU A 14 10.84 1.70 5.45
CA GLU A 14 11.54 1.78 4.16
C GLU A 14 11.06 2.95 3.28
N ASN A 15 10.14 3.79 3.77
CA ASN A 15 9.51 4.88 3.01
C ASN A 15 8.91 4.41 1.67
N ILE A 16 8.14 3.33 1.70
CA ILE A 16 7.38 2.84 0.54
C ILE A 16 6.08 3.63 0.41
N TYR A 17 5.84 4.16 -0.80
CA TYR A 17 4.66 4.97 -1.11
C TYR A 17 3.82 4.37 -2.25
N TRP A 18 4.38 3.46 -3.03
CA TRP A 18 3.74 2.91 -4.22
C TRP A 18 3.43 1.44 -4.05
N PHE A 19 2.25 1.03 -4.53
CA PHE A 19 1.79 -0.36 -4.42
C PHE A 19 2.71 -1.32 -5.18
N SER A 20 3.23 -0.90 -6.33
CA SER A 20 4.20 -1.69 -7.12
C SER A 20 5.42 -2.08 -6.31
N ASP A 21 6.01 -1.13 -5.60
CA ASP A 21 7.25 -1.36 -4.85
C ASP A 21 7.02 -2.33 -3.69
N LEU A 22 5.87 -2.21 -3.02
CA LEU A 22 5.46 -3.18 -2.00
C LEU A 22 5.22 -4.57 -2.62
N ALA A 23 4.55 -4.64 -3.77
CA ALA A 23 4.28 -5.91 -4.46
C ALA A 23 5.57 -6.60 -4.92
N ASP A 24 6.52 -5.85 -5.47
CA ASP A 24 7.84 -6.34 -5.88
C ASP A 24 8.61 -6.93 -4.70
N TYR A 25 8.67 -6.21 -3.58
CA TYR A 25 9.26 -6.74 -2.35
C TYR A 25 8.57 -8.03 -1.88
N CYS A 26 7.23 -8.08 -1.94
CA CYS A 26 6.48 -9.27 -1.54
C CYS A 26 6.77 -10.47 -2.46
N MET A 27 6.91 -10.26 -3.77
CA MET A 27 7.26 -11.31 -4.72
C MET A 27 8.62 -11.94 -4.42
N GLU A 28 9.61 -11.13 -4.06
CA GLU A 28 10.98 -11.59 -3.82
C GLU A 28 11.20 -12.16 -2.41
N HIS A 29 10.57 -11.56 -1.40
CA HIS A 29 10.93 -11.81 0.00
C HIS A 29 9.78 -12.32 0.87
N ARG A 30 8.53 -12.02 0.54
CA ARG A 30 7.36 -12.28 1.41
C ARG A 30 6.12 -12.73 0.63
N LYS A 31 6.17 -13.96 0.09
CA LYS A 31 5.03 -14.55 -0.64
C LYS A 31 3.74 -14.61 0.19
N ASP A 32 3.86 -14.75 1.51
CA ASP A 32 2.72 -14.71 2.43
C ASP A 32 2.03 -13.34 2.50
N TRP A 33 2.79 -12.26 2.29
CA TRP A 33 2.24 -10.91 2.13
C TRP A 33 1.62 -10.72 0.75
N LEU A 34 2.26 -11.26 -0.29
CA LEU A 34 1.72 -11.21 -1.64
C LEU A 34 0.34 -11.87 -1.72
N GLU A 35 0.15 -13.02 -1.07
CA GLU A 35 -1.17 -13.66 -0.95
C GLU A 35 -2.22 -12.74 -0.32
N THR A 36 -1.83 -11.92 0.66
CA THR A 36 -2.72 -10.95 1.30
C THR A 36 -3.01 -9.76 0.38
N LEU A 37 -2.01 -9.22 -0.30
CA LEU A 37 -2.18 -8.16 -1.31
C LEU A 37 -3.06 -8.59 -2.48
N ALA A 38 -3.03 -9.88 -2.84
CA ALA A 38 -3.84 -10.44 -3.92
C ALA A 38 -5.32 -10.66 -3.54
N THR A 39 -5.69 -10.46 -2.26
CA THR A 39 -7.11 -10.47 -1.86
C THR A 39 -7.73 -9.10 -2.11
N ASP A 40 -9.01 -9.07 -2.51
CA ASP A 40 -9.75 -7.81 -2.70
C ASP A 40 -9.61 -6.89 -1.48
N HIS A 41 -9.84 -7.42 -0.28
CA HIS A 41 -9.73 -6.65 0.95
C HIS A 41 -8.31 -6.16 1.25
N GLY A 42 -7.31 -7.03 1.16
CA GLY A 42 -5.93 -6.69 1.53
C GLY A 42 -5.26 -5.75 0.53
N GLY A 43 -5.44 -6.00 -0.76
CA GLY A 43 -4.93 -5.14 -1.83
C GLY A 43 -5.56 -3.76 -1.80
N HIS A 44 -6.90 -3.70 -1.71
CA HIS A 44 -7.63 -2.44 -1.63
C HIS A 44 -7.23 -1.62 -0.39
N PHE A 45 -7.20 -2.24 0.80
CA PHE A 45 -6.80 -1.56 2.03
C PHE A 45 -5.37 -1.00 1.94
N MET A 46 -4.41 -1.80 1.46
CA MET A 46 -3.01 -1.35 1.32
C MET A 46 -2.87 -0.27 0.25
N GLY A 47 -3.63 -0.34 -0.83
CA GLY A 47 -3.69 0.70 -1.86
C GLY A 47 -4.14 2.04 -1.30
N LEU A 48 -5.27 2.08 -0.59
CA LEU A 48 -5.77 3.29 0.06
C LEU A 48 -4.79 3.84 1.11
N TYR A 49 -4.20 2.96 1.92
CA TYR A 49 -3.20 3.36 2.91
C TYR A 49 -1.99 4.04 2.24
N LEU A 50 -1.44 3.43 1.17
CA LEU A 50 -0.29 3.97 0.44
C LEU A 50 -0.62 5.29 -0.26
N ALA A 51 -1.81 5.41 -0.88
CA ALA A 51 -2.27 6.67 -1.46
C ALA A 51 -2.40 7.78 -0.40
N SER A 52 -2.96 7.46 0.77
CA SER A 52 -3.07 8.40 1.90
C SER A 52 -1.68 8.83 2.41
N LYS A 53 -0.74 7.88 2.51
CA LYS A 53 0.64 8.13 2.92
C LYS A 53 1.37 9.02 1.90
N ALA A 54 1.26 8.73 0.61
CA ALA A 54 1.86 9.51 -0.46
C ALA A 54 1.31 10.94 -0.50
N ARG A 55 -0.01 11.12 -0.32
CA ARG A 55 -0.62 12.45 -0.18
C ARG A 55 -0.05 13.23 1.00
N LYS A 56 0.01 12.62 2.19
CA LYS A 56 0.58 13.27 3.39
C LYS A 56 2.04 13.66 3.22
N ALA A 57 2.78 12.92 2.40
CA ALA A 57 4.16 13.23 2.05
C ALA A 57 4.31 14.27 0.93
N GLY A 58 3.20 14.74 0.33
CA GLY A 58 3.22 15.67 -0.80
C GLY A 58 3.59 15.04 -2.15
N LEU A 59 3.55 13.70 -2.25
CA LEU A 59 3.86 12.93 -3.47
C LEU A 59 2.63 12.72 -4.37
N LEU A 60 1.43 12.89 -3.82
CA LEU A 60 0.17 12.94 -4.56
C LEU A 60 -0.54 14.25 -4.27
N THR A 61 -1.10 14.87 -5.30
CA THR A 61 -2.02 16.01 -5.11
C THR A 61 -3.38 15.54 -4.61
N ASP A 62 -4.17 16.48 -4.09
CA ASP A 62 -5.54 16.18 -3.62
C ASP A 62 -6.42 15.65 -4.76
N GLU A 63 -6.25 16.17 -5.98
CA GLU A 63 -6.97 15.70 -7.17
C GLU A 63 -6.56 14.28 -7.56
N GLN A 64 -5.26 13.97 -7.52
CA GLN A 64 -4.78 12.61 -7.80
C GLN A 64 -5.24 11.60 -6.74
N TYR A 65 -5.30 12.03 -5.48
CA TYR A 65 -5.83 11.21 -4.39
C TYR A 65 -7.34 10.99 -4.52
N ALA A 66 -8.12 12.00 -4.95
CA ALA A 66 -9.56 11.87 -5.13
C ALA A 66 -9.94 10.75 -6.11
N VAL A 67 -9.20 10.60 -7.21
CA VAL A 67 -9.39 9.50 -8.17
C VAL A 67 -9.30 8.12 -7.51
N TRP A 68 -8.46 7.97 -6.49
CA TRP A 68 -8.29 6.69 -5.77
C TRP A 68 -9.39 6.39 -4.75
N VAL A 69 -10.14 7.40 -4.30
CA VAL A 69 -11.14 7.27 -3.23
C VAL A 69 -12.57 7.35 -3.78
N GLU A 70 -12.78 7.96 -4.95
CA GLU A 70 -14.09 8.08 -5.58
C GLU A 70 -14.53 6.82 -6.35
N ASP A 71 -13.61 5.88 -6.60
CA ASP A 71 -13.90 4.57 -7.25
C ASP A 71 -14.35 3.47 -6.26
N ASP A 72 -14.64 3.82 -5.00
CA ASP A 72 -15.01 2.92 -3.90
C ASP A 72 -16.45 3.15 -3.35
#